data_AF-A0A835CU91-F1
#
_entry.id   AF-A0A835CU91-F1
#
_cell.length_a   1.000
_cell.length_b   1.000
_cell.length_c   1.000
_cell.angle_alpha   90.00
_cell.angle_beta   90.00
_cell.angle_gamma   90.00
#
_symmetry.space_group_name_H-M   'P 1'
#
loop_
_entity.id
_entity.type
_entity.pdbx_description
1 polymer ?
#
loop_
_entity_poly.entity_id
_entity_poly.type
_entity_poly.pdbx_seq_one_letter_code
_entity_poly.pdbx_strand_id
1 'polypeptide(L)'
;MLILTISQSYFQIYGAILARSNVDLFLETIPNILVDFSVAAKVVNCFFNSKKMKKLLITLEKDWIKFKSEAEIKILNEHGVRAKKMTLTYFSVICGTITPFMLIPLVPIIYNNFAPVNGTLPKQMLYAQYDYLFNLQVNYYPVLIHSYIATFAFINDIIAIDTMCMFFVQHGCALFSIIG
;
A
#
# COMPACT_ATOMS: atom_id res chain seq x y z
N MET A 1 4.40 -8.94 8.52
CA MET A 1 3.53 -7.89 7.95
C MET A 1 2.06 -8.13 8.24
N LEU A 2 1.51 -9.33 7.97
CA LEU A 2 0.07 -9.61 8.18
C LEU A 2 -0.48 -9.28 9.58
N ILE A 3 0.26 -9.58 10.65
CA ILE A 3 -0.19 -9.26 12.03
C ILE A 3 -0.34 -7.74 12.23
N LEU A 4 0.55 -6.95 11.62
CA LEU A 4 0.51 -5.49 11.70
C LEU A 4 -0.66 -4.92 10.91
N THR A 5 -0.91 -5.43 9.70
CA THR A 5 -2.05 -4.99 8.88
C THR A 5 -3.38 -5.41 9.49
N ILE A 6 -3.49 -6.61 10.04
CA ILE A 6 -4.70 -7.08 10.75
C ILE A 6 -4.99 -6.23 11.99
N SER A 7 -3.98 -5.99 12.83
CA SER A 7 -4.17 -5.16 14.04
C SER A 7 -4.57 -3.72 13.69
N GLN A 8 -3.99 -3.17 12.62
CA GLN A 8 -4.32 -1.85 12.11
C GLN A 8 -5.75 -1.78 11.55
N SER A 9 -6.20 -2.74 10.74
CA SER A 9 -7.59 -2.77 10.28
C SER A 9 -8.58 -2.91 11.43
N TYR A 10 -8.24 -3.71 12.44
CA TYR A 10 -9.06 -3.81 13.64
C TYR A 10 -9.22 -2.46 14.34
N PHE A 11 -8.12 -1.72 14.55
CA PHE A 11 -8.17 -0.40 15.17
C PHE A 11 -8.94 0.62 14.32
N GLN A 12 -8.78 0.60 13.00
CA GLN A 12 -9.51 1.50 12.10
C GLN A 12 -11.02 1.25 12.14
N ILE A 13 -11.45 -0.01 12.02
CA ILE A 13 -12.87 -0.38 12.03
C ILE A 13 -13.49 -0.09 13.39
N TYR A 14 -12.83 -0.51 14.47
CA TYR A 14 -13.36 -0.30 15.82
C TYR A 14 -13.38 1.17 16.21
N GLY A 15 -12.33 1.93 15.87
CA GLY A 15 -12.30 3.39 16.03
C GLY A 15 -13.42 4.09 15.25
N ALA A 16 -13.71 3.67 14.03
CA ALA A 16 -14.82 4.22 13.24
C ALA A 16 -16.18 3.95 13.91
N ILE A 17 -16.40 2.75 14.47
CA ILE A 17 -17.62 2.41 15.20
C ILE A 17 -17.79 3.31 16.43
N LEU A 18 -16.71 3.60 17.15
CA LEU A 18 -16.75 4.50 18.31
C LEU A 18 -16.98 5.97 17.90
N ALA A 19 -16.37 6.39 16.80
CA ALA A 19 -16.51 7.74 16.24
C ALA A 19 -17.85 7.98 15.52
N ARG A 20 -18.74 6.99 15.40
CA ARG A 20 -20.00 7.05 14.61
C ARG A 20 -20.93 8.23 14.91
N SER A 21 -20.82 8.81 16.11
CA SER A 21 -21.64 9.96 16.52
C SER A 21 -21.14 11.27 15.90
N ASN A 22 -19.85 11.33 15.53
CA ASN A 22 -19.25 12.42 14.78
C ASN A 22 -19.26 12.06 13.29
N VAL A 23 -20.27 12.56 12.58
CA VAL A 23 -20.51 12.21 11.17
C VAL A 23 -19.34 12.59 10.28
N ASP A 24 -18.75 13.78 10.47
CA ASP A 24 -17.64 14.26 9.66
C ASP A 24 -16.42 13.33 9.79
N LEU A 25 -16.05 12.99 11.03
CA LEU A 25 -14.96 12.06 11.31
C LEU A 25 -15.27 10.65 10.81
N PHE A 26 -16.50 10.17 10.98
CA PHE A 26 -16.91 8.86 10.49
C PHE A 26 -16.77 8.76 8.97
N LEU A 27 -17.19 9.78 8.23
CA LEU A 27 -17.04 9.83 6.78
C LEU A 27 -15.56 9.81 6.34
N GLU A 28 -14.66 10.44 7.09
CA GLU A 28 -13.22 10.41 6.85
C GLU A 28 -12.62 9.00 7.03
N THR A 29 -13.23 8.13 7.84
CA THR A 29 -12.76 6.74 8.03
C THR A 29 -13.13 5.81 6.87
N ILE A 30 -14.18 6.12 6.10
CA ILE A 30 -14.72 5.22 5.07
C ILE A 30 -13.67 4.90 3.99
N PRO A 31 -12.94 5.88 3.40
CA PRO A 31 -11.91 5.59 2.41
C PRO A 31 -10.83 4.65 2.94
N ASN A 32 -10.40 4.83 4.19
CA ASN A 32 -9.37 4.00 4.82
C ASN A 32 -9.83 2.54 4.96
N ILE A 33 -11.07 2.33 5.43
CA ILE A 33 -11.66 0.99 5.56
C ILE A 33 -11.82 0.31 4.19
N LEU A 34 -12.20 1.07 3.16
CA LEU A 34 -12.31 0.54 1.79
C LEU A 34 -10.95 0.10 1.24
N VAL A 35 -9.90 0.87 1.49
CA VAL A 35 -8.52 0.50 1.13
C VAL A 35 -8.12 -0.78 1.86
N ASP A 36 -8.32 -0.84 3.17
CA ASP A 36 -8.02 -2.03 3.99
C ASP A 36 -8.71 -3.29 3.46
N PHE A 37 -10.00 -3.20 3.13
CA PHE A 37 -10.75 -4.31 2.55
C PHE A 37 -10.21 -4.72 1.17
N SER A 38 -9.87 -3.76 0.32
CA SER A 38 -9.27 -4.01 -0.99
C SER A 38 -7.93 -4.76 -0.87
N VAL A 39 -7.07 -4.35 0.06
CA VAL A 39 -5.79 -5.05 0.31
C VAL A 39 -6.03 -6.44 0.86
N ALA A 40 -6.92 -6.59 1.85
CA ALA A 40 -7.27 -7.89 2.41
C ALA A 40 -7.76 -8.84 1.31
N ALA A 41 -8.67 -8.40 0.44
CA ALA A 41 -9.16 -9.18 -0.69
C ALA A 41 -8.01 -9.62 -1.63
N LYS A 42 -7.09 -8.70 -1.97
CA LYS A 42 -5.92 -9.00 -2.81
C LYS A 42 -4.99 -10.03 -2.15
N VAL A 43 -4.66 -9.86 -0.88
CA VAL A 43 -3.78 -10.77 -0.12
C VAL A 43 -4.42 -12.15 -0.02
N VAL A 44 -5.71 -12.22 0.32
CA VAL A 44 -6.47 -13.47 0.40
C VAL A 44 -6.52 -14.17 -0.96
N ASN A 45 -6.76 -13.41 -2.04
CA ASN A 45 -6.73 -13.94 -3.39
C ASN A 45 -5.35 -14.51 -3.77
N CYS A 46 -4.26 -13.79 -3.45
CA CYS A 46 -2.89 -14.25 -3.66
C CYS A 46 -2.57 -15.50 -2.85
N PHE A 47 -3.08 -15.60 -1.62
CA PHE A 47 -2.87 -16.77 -0.77
C PHE A 47 -3.58 -18.01 -1.32
N PHE A 48 -4.88 -17.91 -1.62
CA PHE A 48 -5.66 -19.02 -2.16
C PHE A 48 -5.19 -19.44 -3.56
N ASN A 49 -4.76 -18.49 -4.39
CA ASN A 49 -4.25 -18.76 -5.73
C ASN A 49 -2.72 -18.87 -5.79
N SER A 50 -2.03 -19.00 -4.66
CA SER A 50 -0.55 -19.01 -4.57
C SER A 50 0.12 -20.00 -5.53
N LYS A 51 -0.45 -21.20 -5.70
CA LYS A 51 0.02 -22.19 -6.69
C LYS A 51 -0.05 -21.67 -8.13
N LYS A 52 -1.11 -20.95 -8.49
CA LYS A 52 -1.26 -20.33 -9.81
C LYS A 52 -0.30 -19.15 -9.97
N MET A 53 -0.15 -18.31 -8.95
CA MET A 53 0.82 -17.20 -8.94
C MET A 53 2.25 -17.71 -9.18
N LYS A 54 2.65 -18.77 -8.46
CA LYS A 54 3.93 -19.43 -8.66
C LYS A 54 4.06 -20.02 -10.07
N LYS A 55 3.00 -20.63 -10.60
CA LYS A 55 2.99 -21.14 -11.97
C LYS A 55 3.22 -20.02 -13.00
N LEU A 56 2.59 -18.86 -12.83
CA LEU A 56 2.79 -17.71 -13.72
C LEU A 56 4.24 -17.21 -13.70
N LEU A 57 4.87 -17.13 -12.52
CA LEU A 57 6.29 -16.76 -12.41
C LEU A 57 7.20 -17.75 -13.13
N ILE A 58 6.98 -19.05 -12.92
CA ILE A 58 7.75 -20.11 -13.58
C ILE A 58 7.54 -20.09 -15.10
N THR A 59 6.30 -19.84 -15.55
CA THR A 59 6.00 -19.70 -16.98
C THR A 59 6.74 -18.52 -17.59
N LEU A 60 6.73 -17.36 -16.92
CA LEU A 60 7.47 -16.18 -17.36
C LEU A 60 8.97 -16.47 -17.54
N GLU A 61 9.59 -17.13 -16.56
CA GLU A 61 11.00 -17.54 -16.63
C GLU A 61 11.26 -18.51 -17.80
N LYS A 62 10.41 -19.54 -17.95
CA LYS A 62 10.54 -20.53 -19.01
C LYS A 62 10.39 -19.92 -20.40
N ASP A 63 9.43 -19.02 -20.57
CA ASP A 63 9.20 -18.32 -21.84
C ASP A 63 10.44 -17.50 -22.22
N TRP A 64 11.05 -16.81 -21.25
CA TRP A 64 12.27 -16.04 -21.48
C TRP A 64 13.45 -16.91 -21.96
N ILE A 65 13.52 -18.15 -21.50
CA ILE A 65 14.53 -19.12 -21.95
C ILE A 65 14.16 -19.71 -23.32
N LYS A 66 12.86 -19.93 -23.57
CA LYS A 66 12.34 -20.60 -24.77
C LYS A 66 12.50 -19.76 -26.03
N PHE A 67 12.17 -18.47 -25.98
CA PHE A 67 12.25 -17.59 -27.15
C PHE A 67 13.71 -17.22 -27.45
N LYS A 68 14.12 -17.39 -28.71
CA LYS A 68 15.53 -17.28 -29.13
C LYS A 68 15.73 -16.40 -30.36
N SER A 69 14.68 -16.18 -31.16
CA SER A 69 14.78 -15.29 -32.31
C SER A 69 15.01 -13.86 -31.85
N GLU A 70 15.81 -13.10 -32.59
CA GLU A 70 16.07 -11.69 -32.32
C GLU A 70 14.77 -10.87 -32.27
N ALA A 71 13.83 -11.17 -33.17
CA ALA A 71 12.53 -10.51 -33.20
C ALA A 71 11.69 -10.79 -31.93
N GLU A 72 11.66 -12.04 -31.47
CA GLU A 72 10.92 -12.45 -30.27
C GLU A 72 11.52 -11.82 -29.01
N ILE A 73 12.85 -11.86 -28.90
CA ILE A 73 13.59 -11.26 -27.79
C ILE A 73 13.38 -9.75 -27.74
N LYS A 74 13.32 -9.08 -28.91
CA LYS A 74 13.04 -7.65 -28.99
C LYS A 74 11.66 -7.33 -28.43
N ILE A 75 10.62 -8.08 -28.82
CA ILE A 75 9.25 -7.90 -28.32
C ILE A 75 9.18 -8.13 -26.80
N LEU A 76 9.78 -9.21 -26.31
CA LEU A 76 9.85 -9.50 -24.87
C LEU A 76 10.51 -8.37 -24.09
N ASN A 77 11.62 -7.83 -24.58
CA ASN A 77 12.31 -6.70 -23.96
C ASN A 77 11.47 -5.42 -23.98
N GLU A 78 10.81 -5.10 -25.08
CA GLU A 78 9.94 -3.92 -25.19
C GLU A 78 8.81 -3.96 -24.15
N HIS A 79 8.13 -5.10 -24.01
CA HIS A 79 7.11 -5.30 -22.99
C HIS A 79 7.69 -5.34 -21.57
N GLY A 80 8.88 -5.91 -21.37
CA GLY A 80 9.57 -5.90 -20.08
C GLY A 80 9.95 -4.49 -19.62
N VAL A 81 10.47 -3.66 -20.53
CA VAL A 81 10.76 -2.24 -20.28
C VAL A 81 9.47 -1.47 -19.98
N ARG A 82 8.38 -1.77 -20.71
CA ARG A 82 7.06 -1.19 -20.45
C ARG A 82 6.55 -1.56 -19.06
N ALA A 83 6.64 -2.83 -18.66
CA ALA A 83 6.27 -3.30 -17.33
C ALA A 83 7.07 -2.61 -16.23
N LYS A 84 8.39 -2.47 -16.43
CA LYS A 84 9.27 -1.73 -15.51
C LYS A 84 8.86 -0.26 -15.40
N LYS A 85 8.58 0.42 -16.52
CA LYS A 85 8.11 1.81 -16.52
C LYS A 85 6.79 1.96 -15.79
N MET A 86 5.81 1.08 -16.05
CA MET A 86 4.53 1.08 -15.35
C MET A 86 4.70 0.88 -13.84
N THR A 87 5.55 -0.06 -13.44
CA THR A 87 5.87 -0.33 -12.03
C THR A 87 6.49 0.89 -11.35
N LEU A 88 7.46 1.54 -11.98
CA LEU A 88 8.10 2.73 -11.42
C LEU A 88 7.12 3.90 -11.31
N THR A 89 6.32 4.15 -12.36
CA THR A 89 5.29 5.18 -12.33
C THR A 89 4.27 4.91 -11.23
N TYR A 90 3.80 3.67 -11.08
CA TYR A 90 2.86 3.30 -10.04
C TYR A 90 3.45 3.52 -8.64
N PHE A 91 4.68 3.05 -8.41
CA PHE A 91 5.40 3.27 -7.16
C PHE A 91 5.53 4.77 -6.83
N SER A 92 5.97 5.58 -7.80
CA SER A 92 6.11 7.03 -7.61
C SER A 92 4.79 7.71 -7.28
N VAL A 93 3.69 7.32 -7.93
CA VAL A 93 2.35 7.86 -7.64
C VAL A 93 1.94 7.50 -6.21
N ILE A 94 2.03 6.23 -5.81
CA ILE A 94 1.65 5.78 -4.47
C ILE A 94 2.48 6.49 -3.39
N CYS A 95 3.81 6.54 -3.56
CA CYS A 95 4.70 7.26 -2.66
C CYS A 95 4.37 8.76 -2.60
N GLY A 96 4.10 9.38 -3.74
CA GLY A 96 3.68 10.78 -3.81
C GLY A 96 2.37 11.04 -3.05
N THR A 97 1.37 10.17 -3.21
CA THR A 97 0.06 10.32 -2.55
C THR A 97 0.11 10.05 -1.05
N ILE A 98 0.94 9.11 -0.58
CA ILE A 98 1.00 8.79 0.84
C ILE A 98 1.89 9.75 1.63
N THR A 99 2.86 10.40 0.98
CA THR A 99 3.81 11.27 1.68
C THR A 99 3.11 12.37 2.49
N PRO A 100 2.14 13.14 1.95
CA PRO A 100 1.40 14.13 2.74
C PRO A 100 0.70 13.53 3.97
N PHE A 101 0.07 12.36 3.81
CA PHE A 101 -0.59 11.66 4.91
C PHE A 101 0.39 11.31 6.04
N MET A 102 1.57 10.79 5.67
CA MET A 102 2.63 10.47 6.62
C MET A 102 3.23 11.70 7.32
N LEU A 103 3.10 12.90 6.73
CA LEU A 103 3.62 14.14 7.31
C LEU A 103 2.68 14.75 8.35
N ILE A 104 1.38 14.42 8.35
CA ILE A 104 0.36 14.98 9.25
C ILE A 104 0.82 15.04 10.71
N PRO A 105 1.20 13.92 11.36
CA PRO A 105 1.63 13.95 12.76
C PRO A 105 3.10 14.36 12.92
N LEU A 106 3.90 14.34 11.84
CA LEU A 106 5.32 14.70 11.88
C LEU A 106 5.53 16.22 11.97
N VAL A 107 4.71 16.99 11.25
CA VAL A 107 4.75 18.47 11.27
C VAL A 107 4.63 19.05 12.70
N PRO A 108 3.60 18.71 13.50
CA PRO A 108 3.50 19.22 14.86
C PRO A 108 4.61 18.71 15.77
N ILE A 109 5.11 17.47 15.59
CA ILE A 109 6.23 16.95 16.37
C ILE A 109 7.51 17.75 16.11
N ILE A 110 7.85 18.00 14.85
CA ILE A 110 9.04 18.79 14.48
C ILE A 110 8.89 20.22 14.98
N TYR A 111 7.74 20.85 14.71
CA TYR A 111 7.49 22.22 15.13
C TYR A 111 7.62 22.40 16.65
N ASN A 112 7.00 21.52 17.43
CA ASN A 112 7.02 21.59 18.89
C ASN A 112 8.41 21.37 19.49
N ASN A 113 9.29 20.63 18.81
CA ASN A 113 10.65 20.38 19.26
C ASN A 113 11.61 21.54 18.93
N PHE A 114 11.40 22.27 17.82
CA PHE A 114 12.37 23.25 17.31
C PHE A 114 11.91 24.71 17.38
N ALA A 115 10.60 24.99 17.46
CA ALA A 115 10.06 26.35 17.37
C ALA A 115 9.05 26.66 18.50
N PRO A 116 9.40 26.52 19.79
CA PRO A 116 8.47 26.75 20.90
C PRO A 116 8.06 28.23 21.10
N VAL A 117 8.64 29.17 20.35
CA VAL A 117 8.50 30.62 20.58
C VAL A 117 7.07 31.13 20.33
N ASN A 118 6.30 30.49 19.45
CA ASN A 118 4.94 30.88 19.09
C ASN A 118 3.86 29.95 19.69
N GLY A 119 4.20 29.16 20.69
CA GLY A 119 3.32 28.15 21.29
C GLY A 119 3.51 26.75 20.69
N THR A 120 2.70 25.79 21.14
CA THR A 120 2.75 24.39 20.70
C THR A 120 1.58 24.08 19.77
N LEU A 121 1.86 23.41 18.65
CA LEU A 121 0.84 22.82 17.78
C LEU A 121 0.22 21.60 18.46
N PRO A 122 -1.10 21.36 18.28
CA PRO A 122 -1.73 20.16 18.80
C PRO A 122 -1.12 18.91 18.15
N LYS A 123 -0.87 17.89 18.96
CA LYS A 123 -0.47 16.57 18.46
C LYS A 123 -1.59 15.99 17.60
N GLN A 124 -1.22 15.33 16.52
CA GLN A 124 -2.16 14.72 15.57
C GLN A 124 -1.83 13.23 15.39
N MET A 125 -2.80 12.45 14.93
CA MET A 125 -2.62 11.06 14.55
C MET A 125 -2.73 10.90 13.03
N LEU A 126 -2.19 9.80 12.51
CA LEU A 126 -2.45 9.39 11.12
C LEU A 126 -3.95 9.11 10.91
N TYR A 127 -4.61 8.58 11.93
CA TYR A 127 -6.02 8.20 11.90
C TYR A 127 -6.73 8.90 13.05
N ALA A 128 -7.52 9.93 12.75
CA ALA A 128 -8.16 10.77 13.76
C ALA A 128 -9.15 10.01 14.66
N GLN A 129 -9.73 8.90 14.19
CA GLN A 129 -10.61 8.06 14.98
C GLN A 129 -9.89 7.29 16.13
N TYR A 130 -8.56 7.29 16.16
CA TYR A 130 -7.80 6.63 17.24
C TYR A 130 -7.93 7.37 18.57
N ASP A 131 -8.30 8.66 18.56
CA ASP A 131 -8.62 9.46 19.74
C ASP A 131 -9.78 8.85 20.56
N TYR A 132 -10.70 8.14 19.89
CA TYR A 132 -11.83 7.47 20.52
C TYR A 132 -11.47 6.09 21.09
N LEU A 133 -10.34 5.53 20.67
CA LEU A 133 -9.92 4.17 21.02
C LEU A 133 -8.87 4.14 22.13
N PHE A 134 -7.95 5.10 22.13
CA PHE A 134 -6.81 5.11 23.03
C PHE A 134 -6.78 6.39 23.86
N ASN A 135 -6.30 6.29 25.10
CA ASN A 135 -5.92 7.46 25.86
C ASN A 135 -4.58 8.01 25.33
N LEU A 136 -4.67 8.96 24.39
CA LEU A 136 -3.49 9.55 23.75
C LEU A 136 -2.66 10.44 24.65
N GLN A 137 -3.12 10.81 25.85
CA GLN A 137 -2.26 11.50 26.81
C GLN A 137 -1.12 10.59 27.30
N VAL A 138 -1.38 9.28 27.37
CA VAL A 138 -0.41 8.29 27.87
C VAL A 138 0.23 7.50 26.72
N ASN A 139 -0.57 7.11 25.73
CA ASN A 139 -0.17 6.12 24.72
C ASN A 139 0.15 6.71 23.33
N TYR A 140 0.38 8.03 23.23
CA TYR A 140 0.60 8.69 21.93
C TYR A 140 1.70 8.03 21.07
N TYR A 141 2.94 7.98 21.57
CA TYR A 141 4.08 7.53 20.76
C TYR A 141 3.99 6.05 20.35
N PRO A 142 3.64 5.10 21.25
CA PRO A 142 3.48 3.69 20.85
C PRO A 142 2.42 3.49 19.76
N VAL A 143 1.26 4.15 19.90
CA VAL A 143 0.16 4.06 18.92
C VAL A 143 0.57 4.69 17.58
N LEU A 144 1.26 5.83 17.63
CA LEU A 144 1.74 6.50 16.43
C LEU A 144 2.79 5.64 15.68
N ILE A 145 3.76 5.06 16.39
CA ILE A 145 4.78 4.19 15.81
C ILE A 145 4.15 2.94 15.18
N HIS A 146 3.22 2.29 15.87
CA HIS A 146 2.47 1.16 15.32
C HIS A 146 1.73 1.57 14.04
N SER A 147 1.05 2.72 14.06
CA SER A 147 0.31 3.25 12.91
C SER A 147 1.22 3.47 11.70
N TYR A 148 2.42 4.05 11.90
CA TYR A 148 3.40 4.24 10.82
C TYR A 148 3.87 2.92 10.22
N ILE A 149 4.31 1.97 11.07
CA ILE A 149 4.85 0.69 10.62
C ILE A 149 3.77 -0.12 9.90
N ALA A 150 2.53 -0.12 10.43
CA ALA A 150 1.42 -0.82 9.82
C ALA A 150 0.99 -0.20 8.49
N THR A 151 0.93 1.14 8.41
CA THR A 151 0.64 1.85 7.15
C THR A 151 1.70 1.54 6.09
N PHE A 152 2.98 1.52 6.47
CA PHE A 152 4.07 1.13 5.58
C PHE A 152 3.96 -0.33 5.11
N ALA A 153 3.48 -1.24 5.97
CA ALA A 153 3.22 -2.62 5.59
C ALA A 153 2.07 -2.71 4.56
N PHE A 154 0.96 -1.99 4.77
CA PHE A 154 -0.15 -1.92 3.82
C PHE A 154 0.29 -1.46 2.43
N ILE A 155 1.09 -0.40 2.37
CA ILE A 155 1.58 0.15 1.10
C ILE A 155 2.49 -0.83 0.38
N ASN A 156 3.36 -1.53 1.11
CA ASN A 156 4.19 -2.59 0.50
C ASN A 156 3.34 -3.72 -0.06
N ASP A 157 2.32 -4.18 0.67
CA ASP A 157 1.43 -5.25 0.20
C ASP A 157 0.70 -4.83 -1.09
N ILE A 158 0.21 -3.59 -1.16
CA ILE A 158 -0.43 -3.02 -2.36
C ILE A 158 0.55 -3.02 -3.54
N ILE A 159 1.73 -2.41 -3.34
CA ILE A 159 2.72 -2.25 -4.41
C ILE A 159 3.18 -3.62 -4.91
N ALA A 160 3.48 -4.55 -4.01
CA ALA A 160 3.97 -5.87 -4.37
C ALA A 160 2.94 -6.65 -5.22
N ILE A 161 1.68 -6.67 -4.80
CA ILE A 161 0.63 -7.43 -5.51
C ILE A 161 0.32 -6.79 -6.86
N ASP A 162 0.12 -5.47 -6.89
CA ASP A 162 -0.30 -4.78 -8.11
C ASP A 162 0.80 -4.80 -9.17
N THR A 163 2.05 -4.56 -8.79
CA THR A 163 3.18 -4.60 -9.74
C THR A 163 3.41 -6.00 -10.29
N MET A 164 3.31 -7.04 -9.45
CA MET A 164 3.37 -8.43 -9.91
C MET A 164 2.28 -8.73 -10.95
N CYS A 165 1.05 -8.27 -10.72
CA CYS A 165 -0.04 -8.38 -11.70
C CYS A 165 0.26 -7.62 -13.00
N MET A 166 0.82 -6.40 -12.93
CA MET A 166 1.23 -5.64 -14.11
C MET A 166 2.27 -6.40 -14.95
N PHE A 167 3.25 -7.06 -14.31
CA PHE A 167 4.23 -7.89 -15.01
C PHE A 167 3.59 -9.07 -15.73
N PHE A 168 2.65 -9.79 -15.10
CA PHE A 168 1.96 -10.90 -15.77
C PHE A 168 1.13 -10.44 -16.96
N VAL A 169 0.43 -9.31 -16.84
CA VAL A 169 -0.33 -8.74 -17.95
C VAL A 169 0.59 -8.35 -19.11
N GLN A 170 1.69 -7.66 -18.83
CA GLN A 170 2.64 -7.28 -19.88
C GLN A 170 3.33 -8.48 -20.52
N HIS A 171 3.67 -9.51 -19.75
CA HIS A 171 4.19 -10.76 -20.28
C HIS A 171 3.18 -11.45 -21.20
N GLY A 172 1.90 -11.53 -20.79
CA GLY A 172 0.83 -12.06 -21.63
C GLY A 172 0.67 -11.28 -22.93
N CYS A 173 0.70 -9.94 -22.88
CA CYS A 173 0.68 -9.10 -24.08
C CYS A 173 1.87 -9.38 -25.01
N ALA A 174 3.07 -9.57 -24.45
CA ALA A 174 4.26 -9.91 -25.24
C ALA A 174 4.07 -11.24 -25.99
N LEU A 175 3.53 -12.26 -25.32
CA LEU A 175 3.24 -13.55 -25.95
C LEU A 175 2.25 -13.42 -27.11
N PHE A 176 1.22 -12.59 -26.97
CA PHE A 176 0.28 -12.32 -28.07
C PHE A 176 0.96 -11.61 -29.24
N SER A 177 1.81 -10.62 -28.97
CA SER A 177 2.57 -9.90 -30.01
C SER A 177 3.62 -10.78 -30.72
N ILE A 178 4.06 -11.87 -30.10
CA ILE A 178 5.00 -12.83 -30.74
C ILE A 178 4.28 -13.75 -31.71
N ILE A 179 3.04 -14.15 -31.40
CA ILE A 179 2.28 -15.14 -32.18
C ILE A 179 1.45 -14.48 -33.28
N GLY A 180 0.93 -13.27 -33.04
CA GLY A 180 0.12 -12.50 -34.00
C GLY A 180 0.97 -11.64 -34.92
#